data_AF-W4VFD4-F1
#
_entry.id   AF-W4VFD4-F1
#
_cell.length_a   1.000
_cell.length_b   1.000
_cell.length_c   1.000
_cell.angle_alpha   90.00
_cell.angle_beta   90.00
_cell.angle_gamma   90.00
#
_symmetry.space_group_name_H-M   'P 1'
#
loop_
_entity.id
_entity.type
_entity.pdbx_description
1 polymer ?
#
loop_
_entity_poly.entity_id
_entity_poly.type
_entity_poly.pdbx_seq_one_letter_code
_entity_poly.pdbx_strand_id
1 'polypeptide(L)' 'MKTIGIRQVRVRTHDDIARIEVEPQDMQKLLANHGRITEKLQSYGYTFVTMDLVGYKSGSMNRALS' A
#
# COMPACT_ATOMS: atom_id res chain seq x y z
N MET A 1 4.19 -8.72 -2.41
CA MET A 1 4.91 -7.43 -2.52
C MET A 1 6.42 -7.64 -2.67
N LYS A 2 7.12 -8.32 -1.75
CA LYS A 2 8.58 -8.57 -1.89
C LYS A 2 8.97 -9.30 -3.18
N THR A 3 8.14 -10.25 -3.64
CA THR A 3 8.38 -11.03 -4.86
C THR A 3 8.29 -10.23 -6.16
N ILE A 4 7.76 -9.02 -6.13
CA ILE A 4 7.72 -8.09 -7.29
C ILE A 4 8.73 -6.95 -7.16
N GLY A 5 9.69 -7.09 -6.25
CA GLY A 5 10.78 -6.11 -6.10
C GLY A 5 10.35 -4.77 -5.51
N ILE A 6 9.23 -4.73 -4.78
CA ILE A 6 8.87 -3.59 -3.92
C ILE A 6 9.61 -3.76 -2.60
N ARG A 7 10.51 -2.82 -2.30
CA ARG A 7 11.43 -2.94 -1.15
C ARG A 7 10.78 -2.54 0.16
N GLN A 8 10.10 -1.40 0.15
CA GLN A 8 9.38 -0.85 1.29
C GLN A 8 7.90 -0.75 0.96
N VAL A 9 7.08 -1.43 1.75
CA VAL A 9 5.64 -1.44 1.60
C VAL A 9 4.98 -1.45 2.97
N ARG A 10 3.93 -0.66 3.12
CA ARG A 10 3.02 -0.74 4.26
C ARG A 10 1.60 -0.85 3.74
N VAL A 11 0.83 -1.74 4.34
CA VAL A 11 -0.62 -1.78 4.15
C VAL A 11 -1.23 -1.20 5.42
N ARG A 12 -1.93 -0.08 5.27
CA ARG A 12 -2.77 0.52 6.33
C ARG A 12 -4.19 0.03 6.14
N THR A 13 -4.86 -0.20 7.26
CA THR A 13 -6.26 -0.60 7.30
C THR A 13 -7.09 0.56 7.83
N HIS A 14 -8.16 0.87 7.12
CA HIS A 14 -9.22 1.76 7.58
C HIS A 14 -10.55 1.14 7.14
N ASP A 15 -11.30 0.60 8.10
CA ASP A 15 -12.52 -0.17 7.85
C ASP A 15 -12.30 -1.27 6.78
N ASP A 16 -12.98 -1.17 5.64
CA ASP A 16 -12.90 -2.11 4.53
C ASP A 16 -11.86 -1.71 3.46
N ILE A 17 -11.04 -0.70 3.75
CA ILE A 17 -10.01 -0.16 2.86
C ILE A 17 -8.62 -0.67 3.26
N ALA A 18 -7.95 -1.31 2.31
CA ALA A 18 -6.50 -1.52 2.34
C ALA A 18 -5.81 -0.39 1.58
N ARG A 19 -5.13 0.52 2.28
CA ARG A 19 -4.32 1.59 1.69
C ARG A 19 -2.85 1.20 1.67
N ILE A 20 -2.28 1.11 0.48
CA ILE A 20 -0.90 0.70 0.24
C ILE A 20 0.00 1.93 0.15
N GLU A 21 1.01 2.00 1.01
CA GLU A 21 2.10 2.98 0.97
C GLU A 21 3.35 2.28 0.42
N VAL A 22 3.95 2.82 -0.65
CA VAL A 22 5.24 2.39 -1.20
C VAL A 22 6.12 3.61 -1.49
N GLU A 23 7.43 3.42 -1.58
CA GLU A 23 8.32 4.49 -2.02
C GLU A 23 7.95 4.95 -3.45
N PRO A 24 8.14 6.24 -3.81
CA PRO A 24 7.78 6.75 -5.14
C PRO A 24 8.35 5.93 -6.31
N GLN A 25 9.60 5.48 -6.17
CA GLN A 25 10.29 4.64 -7.16
C GLN A 25 9.67 3.24 -7.36
N ASP A 26 8.86 2.77 -6.40
CA ASP A 26 8.18 1.47 -6.47
C ASP A 26 6.70 1.62 -6.87
N MET A 27 6.15 2.84 -6.98
CA MET A 27 4.74 3.08 -7.35
C MET A 27 4.39 2.48 -8.72
N GLN A 28 5.27 2.64 -9.71
CA GLN A 28 5.02 2.09 -11.05
C GLN A 28 4.97 0.55 -11.04
N LYS A 29 5.77 -0.11 -10.19
CA LYS A 29 5.71 -1.57 -10.03
C LYS A 29 4.43 -2.01 -9.34
N LEU A 30 3.95 -1.24 -8.36
CA LEU A 30 2.66 -1.48 -7.72
C LEU A 30 1.54 -1.42 -8.76
N LEU A 31 1.51 -0.35 -9.55
CA LEU A 31 0.54 -0.16 -10.63
C LEU A 31 0.62 -1.27 -11.67
N ALA A 32 1.81 -1.66 -12.13
CA ALA A 32 1.97 -2.76 -13.09
C ALA A 32 1.47 -4.12 -12.57
N ASN A 33 1.36 -4.29 -11.25
CA ASN A 33 0.89 -5.51 -10.60
C ASN A 33 -0.49 -5.35 -9.94
N HIS A 34 -1.22 -4.26 -10.23
CA HIS A 34 -2.39 -3.86 -9.46
C HIS A 34 -3.46 -4.95 -9.39
N GLY A 35 -3.79 -5.63 -10.49
CA GLY A 35 -4.84 -6.67 -10.51
C GLY A 35 -4.58 -7.79 -9.50
N ARG A 36 -3.40 -8.42 -9.56
CA ARG A 36 -3.01 -9.50 -8.64
C ARG A 36 -2.92 -9.03 -7.18
N ILE A 37 -2.51 -7.78 -6.96
CA ILE A 37 -2.45 -7.21 -5.61
C ILE A 37 -3.86 -7.00 -5.07
N THR A 38 -4.75 -6.43 -5.87
CA THR A 38 -6.15 -6.16 -5.52
C THR A 38 -6.87 -7.46 -5.20
N GLU A 39 -6.81 -8.47 -6.08
CA GLU A 39 -7.42 -9.79 -5.84
C GLU A 39 -6.95 -10.41 -4.53
N LYS A 40 -5.63 -10.34 -4.28
CA LYS A 40 -5.06 -10.93 -3.07
C LYS A 40 -5.53 -10.21 -1.80
N LEU A 41 -5.60 -8.88 -1.81
CA LEU A 41 -6.09 -8.11 -0.67
C LEU A 41 -7.60 -8.27 -0.49
N GLN A 42 -8.39 -8.29 -1.57
CA GLN A 42 -9.83 -8.57 -1.49
C GLN A 42 -10.13 -9.96 -0.92
N SER A 43 -9.28 -10.97 -1.21
CA SER A 43 -9.41 -12.30 -0.58
C SER A 43 -9.23 -12.29 0.95
N TYR A 44 -8.69 -11.20 1.51
CA TYR A 44 -8.58 -10.99 2.96
C TYR A 44 -9.72 -10.17 3.57
N GLY A 45 -10.74 -9.81 2.76
CA GLY A 45 -11.95 -9.13 3.23
C GLY A 45 -11.98 -7.62 3.00
N TYR A 46 -11.00 -7.04 2.31
CA TYR A 46 -11.05 -5.63 1.93
C TYR A 46 -11.98 -5.41 0.74
N THR A 47 -12.89 -4.43 0.82
CA THR A 47 -13.71 -4.00 -0.32
C THR A 47 -12.88 -3.17 -1.29
N PHE A 48 -12.08 -2.24 -0.74
CA PHE A 48 -11.32 -1.27 -1.52
C PHE A 48 -9.83 -1.43 -1.30
N VAL A 49 -9.08 -1.36 -2.40
CA VAL A 49 -7.62 -1.37 -2.40
C VAL A 49 -7.13 -0.08 -3.03
N THR A 50 -6.40 0.73 -2.29
CA THR A 50 -5.96 2.06 -2.70
C THR A 50 -4.45 2.20 -2.59
N MET A 51 -3.86 3.11 -3.36
CA MET A 51 -2.46 3.52 -3.21
C MET A 51 -2.42 4.92 -2.61
N ASP A 52 -1.62 5.10 -1.56
CA ASP A 52 -1.36 6.42 -1.01
C ASP A 52 -0.40 7.19 -1.94
N LEU A 53 -0.88 8.28 -2.54
CA LEU A 53 -0.09 9.12 -3.45
C LEU A 53 1.00 9.91 -2.73
N VAL A 54 0.89 10.11 -1.41
CA VAL A 54 1.98 10.66 -0.59
C VAL A 54 3.15 9.67 -0.50
N GLY A 55 2.86 8.37 -0.67
CA GLY A 55 3.84 7.30 -0.63
C GLY A 55 4.36 7.00 0.77
N TYR A 56 5.31 6.07 0.81
CA TYR A 56 5.99 5.65 2.03
C TYR A 56 7.00 6.72 2.48
N LYS A 57 6.80 7.27 3.69
CA LYS A 57 7.74 8.19 4.32
C LYS A 57 8.51 7.49 5.45
N SER A 58 9.82 7.36 5.31
CA SER A 58 10.71 6.90 6.37
C SER A 58 10.99 8.04 7.36
N GLY A 59 10.01 8.38 8.21
CA GLY A 59 10.22 9.53 9.10
C GLY A 59 9.07 10.03 9.96
N SER A 60 8.07 9.23 10.32
CA SER A 60 7.16 9.64 11.39
C SER A 60 6.84 8.47 12.32
N MET A 61 7.67 8.33 13.34
CA MET A 61 7.15 8.08 14.67
C MET A 61 6.08 9.17 14.91
N ASN A 62 4.81 8.78 15.03
CA ASN A 62 3.64 9.61 15.38
C ASN A 62 3.66 11.09 14.93
N ARG A 63 3.07 11.40 13.78
CA ARG A 63 2.44 12.71 13.56
C ARG A 63 0.97 12.52 13.18
N ALA A 64 0.21 12.01 14.14
CA ALA A 64 -1.24 12.06 14.17
C ALA A 64 -1.71 11.98 15.64
N LEU A 65 -1.22 12.93 16.45
CA LEU A 65 -1.83 13.32 17.71
C LEU A 65 -1.73 14.85 17.77
N SER A 66 -2.72 15.52 17.20
CA SER A 66 -3.23 16.85 17.59
C SER A 66 -4.64 16.96 17.01
#